data_AF-Q07A35-F1
#
_entry.id   AF-Q07A35-F1
#
_cell.length_a   1.000
_cell.length_b   1.000
_cell.length_c   1.000
_cell.angle_alpha   90.00
_cell.angle_beta   90.00
_cell.angle_gamma   90.00
#
_symmetry.space_group_name_H-M   'P 1'
#
loop_
_entity.id
_entity.type
_entity.pdbx_description
1 polymer ?
#
loop_
_entity_poly.entity_id
_entity_poly.type
_entity_poly.pdbx_seq_one_letter_code
_entity_poly.pdbx_strand_id
1 'polypeptide(L)' 'MVVIKKLFYVTVLLVSLFLMAINVNAIIPCVQDSDCKKLWTPEPGWELKCIDEFCRTVEI' A
#
# COMPACT_ATOMS: atom_id res chain seq x y z
N MET A 1 -31.29 -23.40 -0.46
CA MET A 1 -31.13 -22.07 0.17
C MET A 1 -29.84 -21.93 0.99
N VAL A 2 -29.51 -22.90 1.86
CA VAL A 2 -28.32 -22.83 2.75
C VAL A 2 -26.98 -22.89 2.00
N VAL A 3 -26.91 -23.69 0.92
CA VAL A 3 -25.69 -23.89 0.13
C VAL A 3 -25.22 -22.61 -0.57
N ILE A 4 -26.15 -21.86 -1.17
CA ILE A 4 -25.85 -20.60 -1.87
C ILE A 4 -25.34 -19.53 -0.89
N LYS A 5 -25.93 -19.46 0.32
CA LYS A 5 -25.46 -18.53 1.37
C LYS A 5 -24.05 -18.84 1.83
N LYS A 6 -23.70 -20.13 1.99
CA LYS A 6 -22.34 -20.57 2.32
C LYS A 6 -21.34 -20.18 1.23
N LEU A 7 -21.70 -20.41 -0.03
CA LEU A 7 -20.86 -20.07 -1.18
C LEU A 7 -20.54 -18.58 -1.21
N PHE A 8 -21.57 -17.72 -1.07
CA PHE A 8 -21.38 -16.27 -1.01
C PHE A 8 -20.43 -15.83 0.11
N TYR A 9 -20.57 -16.44 1.30
CA TYR A 9 -19.71 -16.11 2.44
C TYR A 9 -18.24 -16.47 2.20
N VAL A 10 -18.00 -17.63 1.58
CA VAL A 10 -16.64 -18.07 1.22
C VAL A 10 -16.03 -17.16 0.17
N THR A 11 -16.79 -16.75 -0.86
CA THR A 11 -16.29 -15.85 -1.90
C THR A 11 -15.97 -14.47 -1.33
N VAL A 12 -16.81 -13.92 -0.46
CA VAL A 12 -16.57 -12.63 0.20
C VAL A 12 -15.30 -12.69 1.05
N LEU A 13 -15.12 -13.75 1.84
CA LEU A 13 -13.89 -13.98 2.61
C LEU A 13 -12.65 -14.04 1.71
N LEU A 14 -12.71 -14.80 0.62
CA LEU A 14 -11.62 -14.91 -0.34
C LEU A 14 -11.26 -13.56 -0.96
N VAL A 15 -12.25 -12.78 -1.40
CA VAL A 15 -12.03 -11.45 -1.97
C VAL A 15 -11.45 -10.50 -0.93
N SER A 16 -11.95 -10.50 0.31
CA SER A 16 -11.42 -9.68 1.40
C SER A 16 -9.95 -10.03 1.72
N LEU A 17 -9.60 -11.31 1.77
CA LEU A 17 -8.19 -11.73 1.93
C LEU A 17 -7.33 -11.30 0.74
N PHE A 18 -7.83 -11.41 -0.48
CA PHE A 18 -7.09 -11.03 -1.68
C PHE A 18 -6.83 -9.52 -1.73
N LEU A 19 -7.83 -8.70 -1.37
CA LEU A 19 -7.70 -7.25 -1.26
C LEU A 19 -6.70 -6.83 -0.18
N MET A 20 -6.68 -7.51 0.96
CA MET A 20 -5.65 -7.28 1.98
C MET A 20 -4.25 -7.62 1.45
N ALA A 21 -4.10 -8.75 0.76
CA ALA A 21 -2.81 -9.22 0.23
C ALA A 21 -2.22 -8.30 -0.85
N ILE A 22 -3.04 -7.74 -1.73
CA ILE A 22 -2.58 -6.79 -2.75
C ILE A 22 -2.27 -5.40 -2.17
N ASN A 23 -2.98 -4.98 -1.10
CA ASN A 23 -2.75 -3.69 -0.46
C ASN A 23 -1.46 -3.62 0.35
N VAL A 24 -0.92 -4.77 0.82
CA VAL A 24 0.41 -4.79 1.44
C VAL A 24 1.51 -4.37 0.45
N ASN A 25 1.28 -4.58 -0.85
CA ASN A 25 2.22 -4.30 -1.92
C ASN A 25 2.07 -2.89 -2.52
N ALA A 26 1.11 -2.09 -2.04
CA ALA A 26 0.99 -0.67 -2.38
C ALA A 26 1.99 0.20 -1.60
N ILE A 27 2.67 -0.39 -0.61
CA ILE A 27 3.71 0.28 0.13
C ILE A 27 5.02 0.04 -0.60
N ILE A 28 5.52 1.07 -1.27
CA ILE A 28 6.76 0.98 -2.04
C ILE A 28 7.91 0.91 -1.02
N PRO A 29 8.61 -0.24 -0.92
CA PRO A 29 9.74 -0.35 -0.03
C PRO A 29 10.86 0.55 -0.56
N CYS A 30 11.47 1.33 0.32
CA CYS A 30 12.64 2.13 0.01
C CYS A 30 13.81 1.68 0.90
N VAL A 31 15.02 1.75 0.34
CA VAL A 31 16.26 1.52 1.10
C VAL A 31 17.02 2.84 1.25
N GLN A 32 16.87 3.74 0.27
CA GLN A 32 17.48 5.05 0.27
C GLN A 32 16.46 6.12 -0.13
N ASP A 33 16.69 7.36 0.31
CA ASP A 33 15.85 8.51 -0.07
C ASP A 33 15.76 8.70 -1.59
N SER A 34 16.80 8.29 -2.32
CA SER A 34 16.87 8.36 -3.79
C SER A 34 15.86 7.44 -4.48
N ASP A 35 15.42 6.36 -3.81
CA ASP A 35 14.40 5.45 -4.33
C ASP A 35 13.03 6.16 -4.38
N CYS A 36 12.75 7.01 -3.39
CA CYS A 36 11.50 7.77 -3.28
C CYS A 36 11.43 8.96 -4.26
N LYS A 37 12.58 9.60 -4.54
CA LYS A 37 12.66 10.77 -5.43
C LYS A 37 12.29 10.47 -6.89
N LYS A 38 12.25 9.19 -7.29
CA LYS A 38 11.88 8.78 -8.66
C LYS A 38 10.37 8.66 -8.90
N LEU A 39 9.56 8.70 -7.83
CA LEU A 39 8.14 8.38 -7.90
C LEU A 39 7.25 9.62 -8.04
N TRP A 40 7.57 10.69 -7.31
CA TRP A 40 6.80 11.93 -7.33
C TRP A 40 7.68 13.12 -6.92
N THR A 41 7.51 14.26 -7.57
CA THR A 41 8.08 15.55 -7.16
C THR A 41 7.29 16.11 -5.97
N PRO A 42 7.91 16.31 -4.79
CA PRO A 42 7.22 16.90 -3.64
C PRO A 42 6.88 18.38 -3.89
N GLU A 43 5.88 18.89 -3.18
CA GLU A 43 5.56 20.32 -3.18
C GLU A 43 6.72 21.16 -2.62
N PRO A 44 6.89 22.42 -3.04
CA PRO A 44 7.94 23.29 -2.51
C PRO A 44 7.78 23.46 -0.98
N GLY A 45 8.84 23.15 -0.24
CA GLY A 45 8.83 23.09 1.23
C GLY A 45 8.74 21.66 1.80
N TRP A 46 8.58 20.66 0.93
CA TRP A 46 8.53 19.25 1.32
C TRP A 46 9.65 18.45 0.64
N GLU A 47 10.20 17.46 1.35
CA GLU A 47 11.16 16.49 0.86
C GLU A 47 10.61 15.07 1.01
N LEU A 48 10.89 14.21 0.03
CA LEU A 48 10.64 12.77 0.13
C LEU A 48 11.82 12.09 0.81
N LYS A 49 11.57 11.43 1.94
CA LYS A 49 12.54 10.63 2.68
C LYS A 49 12.07 9.20 2.84
N CYS A 50 13.04 8.29 2.96
CA CYS A 50 12.81 6.92 3.30
C CYS A 50 12.80 6.76 4.82
N ILE A 51 11.64 6.47 5.40
CA ILE A 51 11.44 6.33 6.85
C ILE A 51 10.75 4.98 7.12
N ASP A 52 11.38 4.14 7.93
CA ASP A 52 10.90 2.79 8.25
C ASP A 52 10.69 1.92 7.00
N GLU A 53 11.63 1.99 6.05
CA GLU A 53 11.55 1.30 4.74
C GLU A 53 10.38 1.80 3.86
N PHE A 54 9.78 2.94 4.18
CA PHE A 54 8.66 3.52 3.45
C PHE A 54 8.91 4.97 3.01
N CYS A 55 8.51 5.30 1.79
CA CYS A 55 8.59 6.67 1.30
C CYS A 55 7.57 7.57 1.99
N ARG A 56 8.04 8.62 2.67
CA ARG A 56 7.21 9.65 3.31
C ARG A 56 7.64 11.04 2.89
N THR A 57 6.68 11.94 2.75
CA THR A 57 6.93 13.38 2.62
C THR A 57 7.13 14.00 4.01
N VAL A 58 8.18 14.79 4.16
CA VAL A 58 8.50 15.55 5.37
C VAL A 58 8.69 17.02 5.01
N GLU A 59 8.29 17.92 5.90
CA GLU A 59 8.54 19.36 5.73
C GLU A 59 10.03 19.66 5.97
N ILE A 60 10.60 20.57 5.18
CA ILE A 60 12.03 20.98 5.23
C ILE A 60 12.24 22.08 6.27
#